data_AF-A0A9W6VU09-F1
#
_entry.id   AF-A0A9W6VU09-F1
#
_cell.length_a   1.000
_cell.length_b   1.000
_cell.length_c   1.000
_cell.angle_alpha   90.00
_cell.angle_beta   90.00
_cell.angle_gamma   90.00
#
_symmetry.space_group_name_H-M   'P 1'
#
loop_
_entity.id
_entity.type
_entity.pdbx_description
1 polymer ?
#
loop_
_entity_poly.entity_id
_entity_poly.type
_entity_poly.pdbx_seq_one_letter_code
_entity_poly.pdbx_strand_id
1 'polypeptide(L)'
;MTDHLPQVAAVPFRLGRPEELPGVLAEVAAAGAVTRPAARLLDDAAWTDCDTLEHAARAARTALAADPGPLVRDDPRESAANRDNDLAFGIERHGGAALPLMVDAGLAALMGVVEPARRRGVGLAEADWADLFAGFATVIGWPADPAAAPPVRPVPAVPRPCGAARPNDALRLWVRGHHVFMVFAQCGAMALRCLRSAADAGDTAGARRAAEAATTMMRASRGALCFAGDSSNADYVAEIRPTLMPPIAPPKMSGLHWRDHEALIGALAGARDAWPALGDDGLVAGFREALDTTYLAHRGVCEHFVGDSSPSLLARAGSRRSAVGVLSQFREKRLGLMPPSDERHG
;
A
#
# COMPACT_ATOMS: atom_id res chain seq x y z
N MET A 1 5.11 -7.19 -29.61
CA MET A 1 5.24 -6.64 -28.25
C MET A 1 5.59 -7.81 -27.35
N THR A 2 6.80 -7.83 -26.80
CA THR A 2 7.17 -8.88 -25.85
C THR A 2 6.34 -8.67 -24.60
N ASP A 3 5.55 -9.65 -24.21
CA ASP A 3 4.70 -9.52 -23.02
C ASP A 3 5.61 -9.64 -21.78
N HIS A 4 6.00 -8.49 -21.22
CA HIS A 4 6.93 -8.42 -20.09
C HIS A 4 6.25 -8.79 -18.77
N LEU A 5 4.94 -8.59 -18.66
CA LEU A 5 4.17 -8.77 -17.43
C LEU A 5 4.08 -10.24 -16.94
N PRO A 6 3.90 -11.25 -17.81
CA PRO A 6 3.87 -12.66 -17.40
C PRO A 6 5.17 -13.15 -16.75
N GLN A 7 6.30 -12.47 -16.99
CA GLN A 7 7.62 -12.91 -16.51
C GLN A 7 7.98 -12.32 -15.13
N VAL A 8 7.17 -11.38 -14.62
CA VAL A 8 7.61 -10.43 -13.57
C VAL A 8 6.63 -10.33 -12.40
N ALA A 9 5.40 -10.79 -12.53
CA ALA A 9 4.49 -10.90 -11.39
C ALA A 9 3.62 -12.16 -11.49
N ALA A 10 2.99 -12.54 -10.37
CA ALA A 10 1.85 -13.45 -10.38
C ALA A 10 0.65 -12.67 -10.97
N VAL A 11 0.71 -12.42 -12.28
CA VAL A 11 -0.31 -11.70 -13.05
C VAL A 11 -1.35 -12.71 -13.51
N PRO A 12 -2.65 -12.42 -13.34
CA PRO A 12 -3.21 -11.15 -12.88
C PRO A 12 -3.21 -10.96 -11.35
N PHE A 13 -2.91 -9.73 -10.90
CA PHE A 13 -3.10 -9.30 -9.52
C PHE A 13 -4.54 -8.79 -9.32
N ARG A 14 -5.38 -9.63 -8.72
CA ARG A 14 -6.81 -9.35 -8.58
C ARG A 14 -7.06 -8.44 -7.39
N LEU A 15 -7.78 -7.35 -7.61
CA LEU A 15 -8.10 -6.38 -6.57
C LEU A 15 -9.53 -5.85 -6.76
N GLY A 16 -10.20 -5.54 -5.65
CA GLY A 16 -11.50 -4.86 -5.68
C GLY A 16 -11.38 -3.39 -6.05
N ARG A 17 -12.53 -2.72 -6.12
CA ARG A 17 -12.62 -1.27 -6.28
C ARG A 17 -12.58 -0.60 -4.90
N PRO A 18 -11.70 0.39 -4.67
CA PRO A 18 -11.53 0.98 -3.33
C PRO A 18 -12.78 1.71 -2.81
N GLU A 19 -13.65 2.17 -3.71
CA GLU A 19 -14.90 2.86 -3.37
C GLU A 19 -15.97 1.92 -2.83
N GLU A 20 -15.79 0.61 -2.97
CA GLU A 20 -16.75 -0.43 -2.55
C GLU A 20 -16.39 -1.05 -1.20
N LEU A 21 -15.23 -0.67 -0.66
CA LEU A 21 -14.85 -1.05 0.69
C LEU A 21 -15.72 -0.28 1.71
N PRO A 22 -16.19 -0.96 2.77
CA PRO A 22 -17.03 -0.35 3.78
C PRO A 22 -16.36 0.87 4.42
N GLY A 23 -17.17 1.82 4.90
CA GLY A 23 -16.69 3.05 5.53
C GLY A 23 -17.06 3.17 7.01
N VAL A 24 -17.76 2.19 7.55
CA VAL A 24 -18.29 2.18 8.92
C VAL A 24 -17.82 0.92 9.63
N LEU A 25 -17.38 1.02 10.88
CA LEU A 25 -16.82 -0.11 11.64
C LEU A 25 -17.76 -1.32 11.73
N ALA A 26 -19.07 -1.09 11.86
CA ALA A 26 -20.07 -2.17 11.88
C ALA A 26 -20.14 -2.92 10.53
N GLU A 27 -20.04 -2.22 9.41
CA GLU A 27 -20.00 -2.81 8.07
C GLU A 27 -18.70 -3.57 7.84
N VAL A 28 -17.56 -3.02 8.30
CA VAL A 28 -16.26 -3.71 8.29
C VAL A 28 -16.37 -5.00 9.10
N ALA A 29 -16.95 -4.97 10.29
CA ALA A 29 -17.09 -6.15 11.15
C ALA A 29 -17.98 -7.24 10.51
N ALA A 30 -19.09 -6.83 9.89
CA ALA A 30 -19.99 -7.74 9.19
C ALA A 30 -19.31 -8.38 7.98
N ALA A 31 -18.67 -7.58 7.13
CA ALA A 31 -17.95 -8.08 5.96
C ALA A 31 -16.68 -8.86 6.33
N GLY A 32 -16.01 -8.51 7.43
CA GLY A 32 -14.81 -9.18 7.94
C GLY A 32 -15.08 -10.52 8.65
N ALA A 33 -16.33 -10.82 9.00
CA ALA A 33 -16.69 -12.12 9.56
C ALA A 33 -16.25 -13.28 8.65
N VAL A 34 -16.27 -13.08 7.32
CA VAL A 34 -15.84 -14.08 6.32
C VAL A 34 -14.32 -14.19 6.20
N THR A 35 -13.56 -13.17 6.61
CA THR A 35 -12.09 -13.19 6.53
C THR A 35 -11.45 -13.75 7.80
N ARG A 36 -12.20 -13.83 8.90
CA ARG A 36 -11.73 -14.32 10.20
C ARG A 36 -11.10 -15.71 10.17
N PRO A 37 -11.62 -16.73 9.45
CA PRO A 37 -10.95 -18.03 9.36
C PRO A 37 -9.53 -17.93 8.77
N ALA A 38 -9.36 -17.12 7.72
CA ALA A 38 -8.06 -16.87 7.11
C ALA A 38 -7.11 -16.11 8.06
N ALA A 39 -7.60 -15.09 8.75
CA ALA A 39 -6.81 -14.33 9.72
C ALA A 39 -6.31 -15.19 10.90
N ARG A 40 -7.09 -16.19 11.34
CA ARG A 40 -6.71 -17.12 12.41
C ARG A 40 -5.57 -18.06 12.03
N LEU A 41 -5.37 -18.33 10.74
CA LEU A 41 -4.24 -19.14 10.25
C LEU A 41 -2.92 -18.37 10.28
N LEU A 42 -2.96 -17.06 10.52
CA LEU A 42 -1.81 -16.16 10.62
C LEU A 42 -1.63 -15.66 12.06
N ASP A 43 -1.57 -16.62 13.00
CA ASP A 43 -1.22 -16.39 14.40
C ASP A 43 0.26 -16.05 14.58
N ASP A 44 0.71 -15.73 15.79
CA ASP A 44 2.10 -15.29 16.04
C ASP A 44 3.15 -16.30 15.57
N ALA A 45 2.85 -17.60 15.62
CA ALA A 45 3.76 -18.65 15.16
C ALA A 45 3.94 -18.60 13.63
N ALA A 46 2.92 -18.18 12.88
CA ALA A 46 3.04 -18.00 11.44
C ALA A 46 4.02 -16.89 11.04
N TRP A 47 4.28 -15.89 11.89
CA TRP A 47 5.12 -14.73 11.57
C TRP A 47 6.59 -14.88 11.98
N THR A 48 7.02 -16.04 12.46
CA THR A 48 8.39 -16.24 12.98
C THR A 48 9.45 -16.18 11.89
N ASP A 49 9.14 -16.68 10.70
CA ASP A 49 10.05 -16.75 9.57
C ASP A 49 9.28 -16.71 8.23
N CYS A 50 9.98 -16.42 7.15
CA CYS A 50 9.36 -16.24 5.84
C CYS A 50 8.76 -17.53 5.26
N ASP A 51 9.29 -18.71 5.60
CA ASP A 51 8.85 -19.98 5.03
C ASP A 51 7.50 -20.37 5.64
N THR A 52 7.42 -20.32 6.97
CA THR A 52 6.19 -20.57 7.74
C THR A 52 5.11 -19.57 7.36
N LEU A 53 5.48 -18.29 7.22
CA LEU A 53 4.55 -17.23 6.85
C LEU A 53 3.97 -17.41 5.44
N GLU A 54 4.81 -17.78 4.47
CA GLU A 54 4.34 -18.06 3.11
C GLU A 54 3.37 -19.25 3.09
N HIS A 55 3.69 -20.33 3.81
CA HIS A 55 2.82 -21.49 3.90
C HIS A 55 1.46 -21.15 4.54
N ALA A 56 1.49 -20.43 5.66
CA ALA A 56 0.29 -19.95 6.33
C ALA A 56 -0.54 -19.00 5.44
N ALA A 57 0.11 -18.11 4.69
CA ALA A 57 -0.58 -17.22 3.74
C ALA A 57 -1.27 -18.00 2.62
N ARG A 58 -0.66 -19.06 2.08
CA ARG A 58 -1.29 -19.95 1.09
C ARG A 58 -2.52 -20.67 1.65
N ALA A 59 -2.39 -21.20 2.87
CA ALA A 59 -3.51 -21.83 3.57
C ALA A 59 -4.63 -20.83 3.84
N ALA A 60 -4.30 -19.61 4.27
CA ALA A 60 -5.23 -18.52 4.52
C ALA A 60 -6.00 -18.12 3.26
N ARG A 61 -5.34 -17.98 2.10
CA ARG A 61 -6.03 -17.70 0.83
C ARG A 61 -6.97 -18.84 0.43
N THR A 62 -6.54 -20.08 0.62
CA THR A 62 -7.36 -21.26 0.33
C THR A 62 -8.60 -21.31 1.22
N ALA A 63 -8.45 -20.97 2.52
CA ALA A 63 -9.55 -20.92 3.47
C ALA A 63 -10.49 -19.72 3.23
N LEU A 64 -9.94 -18.58 2.80
CA LEU A 64 -10.72 -17.41 2.43
C LEU A 64 -11.58 -17.69 1.19
N ALA A 65 -11.02 -18.41 0.22
CA ALA A 65 -11.67 -18.80 -1.04
C ALA A 65 -12.44 -17.61 -1.66
N ALA A 66 -11.80 -16.43 -1.69
CA ALA A 66 -12.46 -15.20 -2.14
C ALA A 66 -12.97 -15.40 -3.57
N ASP A 67 -14.28 -15.28 -3.75
CA ASP A 67 -14.88 -15.23 -5.07
C ASP A 67 -14.56 -13.87 -5.70
N PRO A 68 -13.73 -13.83 -6.76
CA PRO A 68 -13.42 -12.57 -7.41
C PRO A 68 -14.64 -11.98 -8.14
N GLY A 69 -15.67 -12.76 -8.42
CA GLY A 69 -16.76 -12.33 -9.28
C GLY A 69 -16.25 -11.90 -10.67
N PRO A 70 -17.07 -11.14 -11.43
CA PRO A 70 -16.72 -10.76 -12.79
C PRO A 70 -15.60 -9.72 -12.82
N LEU A 71 -14.78 -9.78 -13.88
CA LEU A 71 -13.85 -8.71 -14.24
C LEU A 71 -14.65 -7.44 -14.60
N VAL A 72 -14.29 -6.31 -14.01
CA VAL A 72 -14.87 -5.00 -14.29
C VAL A 72 -14.20 -4.43 -15.53
N ARG A 73 -14.97 -4.13 -16.58
CA ARG A 73 -14.44 -3.60 -17.87
C ARG A 73 -14.80 -2.15 -18.14
N ASP A 74 -16.01 -1.75 -17.77
CA ASP A 74 -16.57 -0.44 -18.11
C ASP A 74 -17.07 0.28 -16.84
N ASP A 75 -16.15 0.63 -15.93
CA ASP A 75 -16.50 1.40 -14.74
C ASP A 75 -16.53 2.91 -15.07
N PRO A 76 -17.69 3.59 -15.01
CA PRO A 76 -17.77 5.02 -15.32
C PRO A 76 -17.00 5.91 -14.33
N ARG A 77 -16.58 5.37 -13.17
CA ARG A 77 -15.75 6.06 -12.18
C ARG A 77 -14.24 5.96 -12.49
N GLU A 78 -13.86 5.03 -13.37
CA GLU A 78 -12.46 4.81 -13.74
C GLU A 78 -12.03 5.84 -14.79
N SER A 79 -10.98 6.60 -14.48
CA SER A 79 -10.32 7.44 -15.48
C SER A 79 -9.41 6.61 -16.38
N ALA A 80 -9.14 7.10 -17.60
CA ALA A 80 -8.17 6.46 -18.49
C ALA A 80 -6.79 6.27 -17.83
N ALA A 81 -6.35 7.26 -17.03
CA ALA A 81 -5.10 7.16 -16.29
C ALA A 81 -5.11 6.08 -15.20
N ASN A 82 -6.25 5.83 -14.54
CA ASN A 82 -6.38 4.71 -13.62
C ASN A 82 -6.20 3.38 -14.37
N ARG A 83 -6.88 3.22 -15.51
CA ARG A 83 -6.82 2.01 -16.34
C ARG A 83 -5.41 1.74 -16.85
N ASP A 84 -4.74 2.77 -17.36
CA ASP A 84 -3.37 2.68 -17.88
C ASP A 84 -2.39 2.21 -16.80
N ASN A 85 -2.54 2.73 -15.59
CA ASN A 85 -1.75 2.33 -14.42
C ASN A 85 -2.05 0.87 -13.99
N ASP A 86 -3.31 0.45 -13.97
CA ASP A 86 -3.68 -0.93 -13.64
C ASP A 86 -3.11 -1.91 -14.68
N LEU A 87 -3.25 -1.59 -15.98
CA LEU A 87 -2.70 -2.39 -17.08
C LEU A 87 -1.18 -2.55 -16.99
N ALA A 88 -0.46 -1.45 -16.72
CA ALA A 88 1.01 -1.47 -16.66
C ALA A 88 1.57 -2.27 -15.48
N PHE A 89 0.74 -2.54 -14.47
CA PHE A 89 1.13 -3.33 -13.29
C PHE A 89 0.35 -4.65 -13.20
N GLY A 90 -0.41 -5.02 -14.23
CA GLY A 90 -1.14 -6.28 -14.28
C GLY A 90 -2.21 -6.42 -13.20
N ILE A 91 -2.86 -5.32 -12.82
CA ILE A 91 -3.96 -5.28 -11.86
C ILE A 91 -5.27 -5.53 -12.61
N GLU A 92 -6.04 -6.52 -12.16
CA GLU A 92 -7.40 -6.78 -12.63
C GLU A 92 -8.41 -6.34 -11.57
N ARG A 93 -9.36 -5.48 -11.97
CA ARG A 93 -10.43 -5.00 -11.08
C ARG A 93 -11.63 -5.94 -11.11
N HIS A 94 -12.06 -6.38 -9.94
CA HIS A 94 -13.04 -7.44 -9.80
C HIS A 94 -14.27 -6.97 -9.00
N GLY A 95 -15.45 -7.45 -9.40
CA GLY A 95 -16.75 -7.07 -8.83
C GLY A 95 -17.26 -7.96 -7.70
N GLY A 96 -16.45 -8.90 -7.23
CA GLY A 96 -16.75 -9.70 -6.03
C GLY A 96 -16.78 -8.87 -4.75
N ALA A 97 -16.94 -9.53 -3.61
CA ALA A 97 -17.00 -8.85 -2.32
C ALA A 97 -15.69 -8.10 -2.02
N ALA A 98 -15.77 -6.76 -1.91
CA ALA A 98 -14.59 -5.88 -1.89
C ALA A 98 -13.61 -6.18 -0.74
N LEU A 99 -14.12 -6.39 0.49
CA LEU A 99 -13.26 -6.63 1.65
C LEU A 99 -12.54 -7.99 1.58
N PRO A 100 -13.22 -9.12 1.28
CA PRO A 100 -12.54 -10.39 0.98
C PRO A 100 -11.52 -10.29 -0.15
N LEU A 101 -11.82 -9.56 -1.23
CA LEU A 101 -10.88 -9.33 -2.32
C LEU A 101 -9.63 -8.56 -1.88
N MET A 102 -9.79 -7.52 -1.05
CA MET A 102 -8.65 -6.76 -0.49
C MET A 102 -7.78 -7.66 0.40
N VAL A 103 -8.38 -8.52 1.24
CA VAL A 103 -7.62 -9.46 2.09
C VAL A 103 -6.91 -10.52 1.26
N ASP A 104 -7.56 -11.09 0.23
CA ASP A 104 -6.92 -12.04 -0.69
C ASP A 104 -5.73 -11.41 -1.42
N ALA A 105 -5.90 -10.19 -1.91
CA ALA A 105 -4.85 -9.40 -2.54
C ALA A 105 -3.69 -9.11 -1.57
N GLY A 106 -3.99 -8.80 -0.30
CA GLY A 106 -2.99 -8.63 0.75
C GLY A 106 -2.19 -9.89 1.02
N LEU A 107 -2.83 -11.06 1.06
CA LEU A 107 -2.16 -12.35 1.19
C LEU A 107 -1.31 -12.68 -0.05
N ALA A 108 -1.80 -12.36 -1.25
CA ALA A 108 -1.04 -12.51 -2.49
C ALA A 108 0.21 -11.61 -2.51
N ALA A 109 0.06 -10.36 -2.09
CA ALA A 109 1.13 -9.39 -2.00
C ALA A 109 2.17 -9.78 -0.93
N LEU A 110 1.72 -10.32 0.22
CA LEU A 110 2.60 -10.87 1.26
C LEU A 110 3.49 -11.98 0.70
N MET A 111 2.90 -12.97 0.00
CA MET A 111 3.66 -14.02 -0.69
C MET A 111 4.63 -13.42 -1.72
N GLY A 112 4.19 -12.36 -2.41
CA GLY A 112 5.00 -11.60 -3.37
C GLY A 112 6.22 -10.92 -2.75
N VAL A 113 6.19 -10.56 -1.46
CA VAL A 113 7.31 -9.97 -0.72
C VAL A 113 8.24 -11.05 -0.16
N VAL A 114 7.70 -12.08 0.47
CA VAL A 114 8.52 -13.12 1.12
C VAL A 114 9.29 -13.97 0.12
N GLU A 115 8.73 -14.28 -1.05
CA GLU A 115 9.41 -15.08 -2.09
C GLU A 115 10.74 -14.46 -2.57
N PRO A 116 10.80 -13.19 -3.04
CA PRO A 116 12.06 -12.57 -3.45
C PRO A 116 12.97 -12.31 -2.26
N ALA A 117 12.43 -11.96 -1.08
CA ALA A 117 13.24 -11.77 0.12
C ALA A 117 13.98 -13.06 0.50
N ARG A 118 13.31 -14.22 0.50
CA ARG A 118 13.95 -15.53 0.73
C ARG A 118 14.98 -15.87 -0.34
N ARG A 119 14.68 -15.54 -1.60
CA ARG A 119 15.51 -15.94 -2.74
C ARG A 119 16.82 -15.15 -2.82
N ARG A 120 16.77 -13.84 -2.59
CA ARG A 120 17.89 -12.92 -2.87
C ARG A 120 18.19 -11.92 -1.77
N GLY A 121 17.50 -12.02 -0.63
CA GLY A 121 17.49 -10.99 0.42
C GLY A 121 16.79 -9.70 0.00
N VAL A 122 16.77 -8.76 0.94
CA VAL A 122 16.33 -7.38 0.71
C VAL A 122 17.32 -6.40 1.34
N GLY A 123 17.48 -5.23 0.73
CA GLY A 123 18.30 -4.12 1.22
C GLY A 123 17.58 -3.19 2.20
N LEU A 124 16.46 -3.62 2.78
CA LEU A 124 15.63 -2.78 3.65
C LEU A 124 16.23 -2.66 5.05
N ALA A 125 16.09 -1.47 5.64
CA ALA A 125 16.34 -1.29 7.07
C ALA A 125 15.33 -2.09 7.90
N GLU A 126 15.75 -2.56 9.09
CA GLU A 126 14.90 -3.37 9.97
C GLU A 126 13.57 -2.69 10.32
N ALA A 127 13.58 -1.38 10.52
CA ALA A 127 12.36 -0.60 10.78
C ALA A 127 11.39 -0.57 9.58
N ASP A 128 11.92 -0.44 8.36
CA ASP A 128 11.09 -0.42 7.13
C ASP A 128 10.48 -1.80 6.87
N TRP A 129 11.25 -2.85 7.17
CA TRP A 129 10.79 -4.22 7.14
C TRP A 129 9.71 -4.47 8.20
N ALA A 130 9.91 -4.01 9.44
CA ALA A 130 8.90 -4.13 10.50
C ALA A 130 7.59 -3.41 10.12
N ASP A 131 7.67 -2.19 9.61
CA ASP A 131 6.50 -1.42 9.16
C ASP A 131 5.75 -2.15 8.03
N LEU A 132 6.47 -2.73 7.06
CA LEU A 132 5.90 -3.51 5.96
C LEU A 132 5.07 -4.70 6.47
N PHE A 133 5.60 -5.47 7.43
CA PHE A 133 4.90 -6.63 8.00
C PHE A 133 3.77 -6.23 8.96
N ALA A 134 3.91 -5.14 9.70
CA ALA A 134 2.81 -4.55 10.47
C ALA A 134 1.64 -4.16 9.55
N GLY A 135 1.96 -3.70 8.33
CA GLY A 135 0.99 -3.46 7.27
C GLY A 135 0.18 -4.70 6.90
N PHE A 136 0.86 -5.79 6.55
CA PHE A 136 0.17 -7.04 6.24
C PHE A 136 -0.65 -7.59 7.40
N ALA A 137 -0.11 -7.54 8.63
CA ALA A 137 -0.84 -7.97 9.82
C ALA A 137 -2.13 -7.18 9.99
N THR A 138 -2.08 -5.86 9.76
CA THR A 138 -3.26 -4.99 9.85
C THR A 138 -4.26 -5.25 8.73
N VAL A 139 -3.83 -5.35 7.46
CA VAL A 139 -4.72 -5.65 6.32
C VAL A 139 -5.52 -6.92 6.54
N ILE A 140 -4.91 -7.94 7.14
CA ILE A 140 -5.52 -9.26 7.31
C ILE A 140 -6.32 -9.33 8.62
N GLY A 141 -5.75 -8.83 9.72
CA GLY A 141 -6.31 -9.00 11.06
C GLY A 141 -7.34 -7.95 11.44
N TRP A 142 -7.09 -6.67 11.16
CA TRP A 142 -7.98 -5.59 11.61
C TRP A 142 -9.38 -5.67 11.01
N PRO A 143 -9.58 -5.95 9.69
CA PRO A 143 -10.92 -6.13 9.16
C PRO A 143 -11.69 -7.30 9.78
N ALA A 144 -11.00 -8.36 10.23
CA ALA A 144 -11.63 -9.53 10.86
C ALA A 144 -12.14 -9.26 12.28
N ASP A 145 -11.57 -8.24 12.94
CA ASP A 145 -11.97 -7.73 14.25
C ASP A 145 -11.68 -6.23 14.41
N PRO A 146 -12.49 -5.35 13.80
CA PRO A 146 -12.24 -3.90 13.85
C PRO A 146 -12.55 -3.27 15.21
N ALA A 147 -13.06 -4.06 16.16
CA ALA A 147 -13.23 -3.66 17.56
C ALA A 147 -11.91 -3.77 18.36
N ALA A 148 -10.92 -4.49 17.84
CA ALA A 148 -9.58 -4.56 18.40
C ALA A 148 -8.64 -3.50 17.80
N ALA A 149 -7.58 -3.17 18.54
CA ALA A 149 -6.45 -2.43 17.97
C ALA A 149 -5.80 -3.24 16.84
N PRO A 150 -5.12 -2.59 15.87
CA PRO A 150 -4.34 -3.30 14.86
C PRO A 150 -3.38 -4.32 15.49
N PRO A 151 -3.30 -5.55 14.96
CA PRO A 151 -2.49 -6.60 15.57
C PRO A 151 -1.00 -6.27 15.51
N VAL A 152 -0.32 -6.48 16.64
CA VAL A 152 1.15 -6.48 16.71
C VAL A 152 1.62 -7.92 16.59
N ARG A 153 2.39 -8.22 15.55
CA ARG A 153 2.92 -9.56 15.27
C ARG A 153 4.44 -9.56 15.37
N PRO A 154 5.06 -10.72 15.62
CA PRO A 154 6.47 -10.92 15.33
C PRO A 154 6.78 -10.52 13.88
N VAL A 155 7.98 -10.01 13.64
CA VAL A 155 8.46 -9.69 12.29
C VAL A 155 9.49 -10.75 11.93
N PRO A 156 9.36 -11.42 10.77
CA PRO A 156 10.40 -12.33 10.30
C PRO A 156 11.74 -11.60 10.22
N ALA A 157 12.84 -12.25 10.59
CA ALA A 157 14.16 -11.65 10.45
C ALA A 157 14.40 -11.22 8.98
N VAL A 158 15.03 -10.05 8.77
CA VAL A 158 15.35 -9.55 7.43
C VAL A 158 16.24 -10.57 6.71
N PRO A 159 15.79 -11.19 5.60
CA PRO A 159 16.61 -12.17 4.92
C PRO A 159 17.86 -11.52 4.33
N ARG A 160 19.02 -12.08 4.65
CA ARG A 160 20.29 -11.59 4.10
C ARG A 160 20.37 -11.91 2.60
N PRO A 161 21.03 -11.06 1.81
CA PRO A 161 21.26 -11.36 0.40
C PRO A 161 21.94 -12.72 0.21
N CYS A 162 21.24 -13.61 -0.50
CA CYS A 162 21.72 -14.95 -0.81
C CYS A 162 21.59 -15.18 -2.33
N GLY A 163 22.69 -15.53 -2.99
CA GLY A 163 22.68 -15.79 -4.43
C GLY A 163 22.78 -14.54 -5.33
N ALA A 164 22.94 -14.79 -6.63
CA ALA A 164 23.06 -13.75 -7.64
C ALA A 164 21.68 -13.23 -8.06
N ALA A 165 21.60 -11.94 -8.39
CA ALA A 165 20.42 -11.35 -9.01
C ALA A 165 20.06 -12.11 -10.30
N ARG A 166 18.77 -12.37 -10.50
CA ARG A 166 18.26 -12.97 -11.73
C ARG A 166 17.72 -11.88 -12.66
N PRO A 167 17.65 -12.14 -13.98
CA PRO A 167 16.99 -11.22 -14.89
C PRO A 167 15.58 -10.85 -14.42
N ASN A 168 15.27 -9.55 -14.52
CA ASN A 168 14.00 -8.93 -14.14
C ASN A 168 13.70 -8.93 -12.63
N ASP A 169 14.66 -9.24 -11.75
CA ASP A 169 14.43 -9.17 -10.31
C ASP A 169 14.10 -7.74 -9.84
N ALA A 170 14.70 -6.70 -10.43
CA ALA A 170 14.37 -5.32 -10.07
C ALA A 170 12.94 -4.97 -10.50
N LEU A 171 12.56 -5.36 -11.71
CA LEU A 171 11.19 -5.16 -12.19
C LEU A 171 10.17 -5.96 -11.34
N ARG A 172 10.52 -7.15 -10.81
CA ARG A 172 9.66 -7.91 -9.89
C ARG A 172 9.40 -7.14 -8.60
N LEU A 173 10.44 -6.61 -7.97
CA LEU A 173 10.31 -5.83 -6.73
C LEU A 173 9.50 -4.57 -6.98
N TRP A 174 9.79 -3.88 -8.09
CA TRP A 174 9.06 -2.70 -8.51
C TRP A 174 7.57 -2.98 -8.62
N VAL A 175 7.17 -3.97 -9.43
CA VAL A 175 5.74 -4.28 -9.63
C VAL A 175 5.09 -4.75 -8.34
N ARG A 176 5.72 -5.66 -7.59
CA ARG A 176 5.15 -6.21 -6.36
C ARG A 176 5.06 -5.19 -5.23
N GLY A 177 6.05 -4.30 -5.10
CA GLY A 177 5.99 -3.20 -4.13
C GLY A 177 4.82 -2.25 -4.42
N HIS A 178 4.51 -2.02 -5.69
CA HIS A 178 3.30 -1.28 -6.06
C HIS A 178 2.01 -2.04 -5.75
N HIS A 179 1.96 -3.36 -5.97
CA HIS A 179 0.82 -4.18 -5.51
C HIS A 179 0.59 -4.07 -4.01
N VAL A 180 1.66 -4.15 -3.21
CA VAL A 180 1.61 -3.93 -1.77
C VAL A 180 1.05 -2.55 -1.44
N PHE A 181 1.58 -1.50 -2.07
CA PHE A 181 1.11 -0.14 -1.86
C PHE A 181 -0.38 0.03 -2.19
N MET A 182 -0.90 -0.60 -3.27
CA MET A 182 -2.33 -0.52 -3.60
C MET A 182 -3.20 -1.14 -2.49
N VAL A 183 -2.81 -2.29 -1.95
CA VAL A 183 -3.55 -2.93 -0.85
C VAL A 183 -3.50 -2.06 0.41
N PHE A 184 -2.34 -1.50 0.76
CA PHE A 184 -2.20 -0.61 1.91
C PHE A 184 -2.98 0.69 1.73
N ALA A 185 -3.02 1.24 0.51
CA ALA A 185 -3.82 2.42 0.18
C ALA A 185 -5.32 2.14 0.34
N GLN A 186 -5.81 0.97 -0.11
CA GLN A 186 -7.20 0.55 0.09
C GLN A 186 -7.56 0.43 1.58
N CYS A 187 -6.74 -0.27 2.37
CA CYS A 187 -6.98 -0.45 3.79
C CYS A 187 -6.86 0.88 4.56
N GLY A 188 -5.92 1.74 4.19
CA GLY A 188 -5.77 3.09 4.74
C GLY A 188 -6.97 3.98 4.43
N ALA A 189 -7.47 3.95 3.19
CA ALA A 189 -8.67 4.67 2.79
C ALA A 189 -9.91 4.20 3.58
N MET A 190 -10.07 2.89 3.76
CA MET A 190 -11.12 2.29 4.58
C MET A 190 -11.01 2.75 6.05
N ALA A 191 -9.82 2.68 6.64
CA ALA A 191 -9.57 3.11 8.01
C ALA A 191 -9.89 4.61 8.22
N LEU A 192 -9.50 5.47 7.29
CA LEU A 192 -9.82 6.91 7.36
C LEU A 192 -11.32 7.20 7.24
N ARG A 193 -12.05 6.44 6.42
CA ARG A 193 -13.51 6.54 6.37
C ARG A 193 -14.17 6.08 7.68
N CYS A 194 -13.67 4.98 8.26
CA CYS A 194 -14.13 4.50 9.57
C CYS A 194 -13.85 5.51 10.68
N LEU A 195 -12.66 6.15 10.68
CA LEU A 195 -12.31 7.23 11.60
C LEU A 195 -13.35 8.36 11.51
N ARG A 196 -13.61 8.84 10.29
CA ARG A 196 -14.62 9.88 10.06
C ARG A 196 -16.00 9.47 10.56
N SER A 197 -16.48 8.30 10.14
CA SER A 197 -17.82 7.84 10.53
C SER A 197 -17.97 7.63 12.04
N ALA A 198 -16.93 7.14 12.72
CA ALA A 198 -16.95 6.95 14.16
C ALA A 198 -16.92 8.30 14.90
N ALA A 199 -16.10 9.26 14.44
CA ALA A 199 -16.09 10.61 14.98
C ALA A 199 -17.44 11.32 14.81
N ASP A 200 -18.06 11.24 13.63
CA ASP A 200 -19.39 11.79 13.34
C ASP A 200 -20.48 11.18 14.26
N ALA A 201 -20.32 9.92 14.65
CA ALA A 201 -21.23 9.21 15.56
C ALA A 201 -20.91 9.42 17.06
N GLY A 202 -19.84 10.13 17.42
CA GLY A 202 -19.38 10.27 18.79
C GLY A 202 -18.75 8.99 19.38
N ASP A 203 -18.43 7.99 18.57
CA ASP A 203 -17.72 6.78 18.98
C ASP A 203 -16.20 7.05 19.02
N THR A 204 -15.75 7.71 20.10
CA THR A 204 -14.34 8.04 20.30
C THR A 204 -13.44 6.79 20.30
N ALA A 205 -13.90 5.68 20.87
CA ALA A 205 -13.10 4.45 20.93
C ALA A 205 -12.91 3.85 19.53
N GLY A 206 -13.96 3.80 18.72
CA GLY A 206 -13.89 3.38 17.32
C GLY A 206 -13.03 4.30 16.47
N ALA A 207 -13.18 5.62 16.64
CA ALA A 207 -12.36 6.62 15.95
C ALA A 207 -10.87 6.41 16.21
N ARG A 208 -10.48 6.17 17.47
CA ARG A 208 -9.08 5.90 17.86
C ARG A 208 -8.52 4.63 17.19
N ARG A 209 -9.24 3.51 17.24
CA ARG A 209 -8.80 2.26 16.59
C ARG A 209 -8.64 2.42 15.08
N ALA A 210 -9.55 3.15 14.44
CA ALA A 210 -9.46 3.46 13.02
C ALA A 210 -8.26 4.39 12.70
N ALA A 211 -7.96 5.36 13.55
CA ALA A 211 -6.78 6.22 13.44
C ALA A 211 -5.47 5.43 13.62
N GLU A 212 -5.41 4.48 14.55
CA GLU A 212 -4.28 3.56 14.72
C GLU A 212 -4.06 2.72 13.46
N ALA A 213 -5.13 2.13 12.90
CA ALA A 213 -5.05 1.38 11.66
C ALA A 213 -4.55 2.24 10.50
N ALA A 214 -5.09 3.47 10.35
CA ALA A 214 -4.65 4.42 9.33
C ALA A 214 -3.17 4.80 9.50
N THR A 215 -2.71 5.00 10.74
CA THR A 215 -1.29 5.30 11.05
C THR A 215 -0.39 4.15 10.64
N THR A 216 -0.76 2.91 10.97
CA THR A 216 -0.03 1.71 10.54
C THR A 216 0.01 1.60 9.02
N MET A 217 -1.09 1.89 8.30
CA MET A 217 -1.11 1.87 6.84
C MET A 217 -0.19 2.92 6.21
N MET A 218 -0.05 4.10 6.81
CA MET A 218 0.91 5.10 6.33
C MET A 218 2.35 4.62 6.53
N ARG A 219 2.71 4.14 7.73
CA ARG A 219 4.04 3.57 8.00
C ARG A 219 4.34 2.38 7.08
N ALA A 220 3.39 1.47 6.90
CA ALA A 220 3.55 0.33 6.01
C ALA A 220 3.73 0.75 4.54
N SER A 221 3.06 1.82 4.10
CA SER A 221 3.23 2.39 2.76
C SER A 221 4.66 2.90 2.53
N ARG A 222 5.30 3.45 3.57
CA ARG A 222 6.74 3.76 3.56
C ARG A 222 7.58 2.52 3.28
N GLY A 223 7.32 1.42 4.00
CA GLY A 223 7.99 0.13 3.78
C GLY A 223 7.78 -0.43 2.37
N ALA A 224 6.56 -0.30 1.82
CA ALA A 224 6.25 -0.71 0.45
C ALA A 224 7.03 0.09 -0.61
N LEU A 225 7.19 1.41 -0.40
CA LEU A 225 7.99 2.28 -1.26
C LEU A 225 9.47 1.89 -1.21
N CYS A 226 10.03 1.68 -0.01
CA CYS A 226 11.41 1.23 0.15
C CYS A 226 11.63 -0.14 -0.52
N PHE A 227 10.68 -1.07 -0.38
CA PHE A 227 10.71 -2.37 -1.05
C PHE A 227 10.69 -2.25 -2.58
N ALA A 228 9.81 -1.41 -3.14
CA ALA A 228 9.76 -1.16 -4.58
C ALA A 228 11.07 -0.52 -5.10
N GLY A 229 11.72 0.29 -4.26
CA GLY A 229 12.98 0.98 -4.55
C GLY A 229 14.25 0.17 -4.30
N ASP A 230 14.16 -1.07 -3.81
CA ASP A 230 15.30 -1.92 -3.42
C ASP A 230 16.02 -2.54 -4.65
N SER A 231 16.49 -1.67 -5.54
CA SER A 231 17.16 -2.00 -6.79
C SER A 231 18.21 -0.95 -7.13
N SER A 232 19.23 -1.30 -7.91
CA SER A 232 20.23 -0.31 -8.31
C SER A 232 19.68 0.63 -9.41
N ASN A 233 20.34 1.78 -9.58
CA ASN A 233 20.05 2.68 -10.71
C ASN A 233 20.23 1.98 -12.07
N ALA A 234 21.25 1.13 -12.19
CA ALA A 234 21.53 0.38 -13.40
C ALA A 234 20.38 -0.59 -13.72
N ASP A 235 19.87 -1.31 -12.72
CA ASP A 235 18.72 -2.22 -12.90
C ASP A 235 17.45 -1.45 -13.24
N TYR A 236 17.25 -0.26 -12.64
CA TYR A 236 16.13 0.60 -12.99
C TYR A 236 16.16 1.02 -14.47
N VAL A 237 17.31 1.47 -14.97
CA VAL A 237 17.45 1.87 -16.37
C VAL A 237 17.31 0.68 -17.32
N ALA A 238 17.82 -0.49 -16.93
CA ALA A 238 17.84 -1.69 -17.77
C ALA A 238 16.51 -2.45 -17.78
N GLU A 239 15.84 -2.58 -16.64
CA GLU A 239 14.68 -3.47 -16.46
C GLU A 239 13.37 -2.72 -16.23
N ILE A 240 13.38 -1.62 -15.45
CA ILE A 240 12.15 -0.93 -15.02
C ILE A 240 11.74 0.16 -16.00
N ARG A 241 12.62 1.13 -16.24
CA ARG A 241 12.33 2.32 -17.06
C ARG A 241 11.77 2.00 -18.45
N PRO A 242 12.26 0.98 -19.18
CA PRO A 242 11.70 0.63 -20.49
C PRO A 242 10.22 0.27 -20.44
N THR A 243 9.75 -0.35 -19.35
CA THR A 243 8.32 -0.74 -19.21
C THR A 243 7.40 0.43 -18.88
N LEU A 244 7.96 1.54 -18.38
CA LEU A 244 7.25 2.76 -18.03
C LEU A 244 7.23 3.82 -19.16
N MET A 245 7.71 3.45 -20.36
CA MET A 245 7.79 4.35 -21.52
C MET A 245 7.08 3.78 -22.75
N PRO A 246 6.67 4.64 -23.71
CA PRO A 246 6.18 4.16 -25.00
C PRO A 246 7.21 3.28 -25.73
N PRO A 247 6.77 2.24 -26.47
CA PRO A 247 5.38 1.87 -26.76
C PRO A 247 4.71 0.96 -25.70
N ILE A 248 5.41 0.62 -24.60
CA ILE A 248 4.91 -0.34 -23.60
C ILE A 248 3.87 0.33 -22.69
N ALA A 249 4.20 1.51 -22.18
CA ALA A 249 3.30 2.31 -21.35
C ALA A 249 2.86 3.59 -22.09
N PRO A 250 1.63 4.06 -21.84
CA PRO A 250 1.17 5.37 -22.32
C PRO A 250 2.09 6.52 -21.86
N PRO A 251 2.26 7.56 -22.67
CA PRO A 251 3.06 8.72 -22.30
C PRO A 251 2.46 9.41 -21.06
N LYS A 252 3.34 9.84 -20.13
CA LYS A 252 2.99 10.55 -18.88
C LYS A 252 2.27 9.70 -17.82
N MET A 253 2.51 8.38 -17.82
CA MET A 253 2.13 7.53 -16.69
C MET A 253 2.64 8.12 -15.37
N SER A 254 1.76 8.13 -14.37
CA SER A 254 2.08 8.68 -13.06
C SER A 254 1.29 7.95 -11.99
N GLY A 255 1.98 7.60 -10.91
CA GLY A 255 1.35 7.00 -9.75
C GLY A 255 0.38 7.91 -9.01
N LEU A 256 0.31 9.21 -9.33
CA LEU A 256 -0.73 10.10 -8.79
C LEU A 256 -2.14 9.64 -9.15
N HIS A 257 -2.29 9.04 -10.33
CA HIS A 257 -3.55 8.61 -10.89
C HIS A 257 -3.80 7.11 -10.70
N TRP A 258 -3.20 6.48 -9.70
CA TRP A 258 -3.68 5.16 -9.26
C TRP A 258 -5.00 5.34 -8.52
N ARG A 259 -5.98 4.52 -8.87
CA ARG A 259 -7.33 4.59 -8.28
C ARG A 259 -7.31 4.45 -6.76
N ASP A 260 -6.49 3.54 -6.23
CA ASP A 260 -6.37 3.32 -4.78
C ASP A 260 -5.69 4.48 -4.07
N HIS A 261 -4.71 5.11 -4.73
CA HIS A 261 -4.07 6.32 -4.22
C HIS A 261 -5.04 7.51 -4.21
N GLU A 262 -5.81 7.71 -5.28
CA GLU A 262 -6.85 8.74 -5.33
C GLU A 262 -7.90 8.52 -4.23
N ALA A 263 -8.30 7.27 -3.99
CA ALA A 263 -9.21 6.92 -2.90
C ALA A 263 -8.61 7.19 -1.50
N LEU A 264 -7.35 6.85 -1.27
CA LEU A 264 -6.64 7.16 -0.02
C LEU A 264 -6.59 8.67 0.23
N ILE A 265 -6.22 9.43 -0.80
CA ILE A 265 -6.13 10.89 -0.72
C ILE A 265 -7.50 11.53 -0.50
N GLY A 266 -8.55 11.03 -1.16
CA GLY A 266 -9.92 11.46 -0.94
C GLY A 266 -10.39 11.18 0.49
N ALA A 267 -10.10 9.99 1.01
CA ALA A 267 -10.43 9.61 2.40
C ALA A 267 -9.66 10.46 3.42
N LEU A 268 -8.39 10.75 3.18
CA LEU A 268 -7.57 11.62 4.02
C LEU A 268 -8.16 13.04 4.09
N ALA A 269 -8.54 13.61 2.94
CA ALA A 269 -9.19 14.92 2.90
C ALA A 269 -10.55 14.90 3.60
N GLY A 270 -11.36 13.84 3.41
CA GLY A 270 -12.65 13.68 4.05
C GLY A 270 -12.58 13.52 5.57
N ALA A 271 -11.49 12.95 6.09
CA ALA A 271 -11.28 12.74 7.54
C ALA A 271 -10.71 13.97 8.27
N ARG A 272 -10.46 15.10 7.58
CA ARG A 272 -9.86 16.31 8.16
C ARG A 272 -10.47 16.73 9.51
N ASP A 273 -11.80 16.79 9.57
CA ASP A 273 -12.52 17.28 10.74
C ASP A 273 -12.70 16.21 11.83
N ALA A 274 -12.33 14.96 11.56
CA ALA A 274 -12.39 13.87 12.52
C ALA A 274 -11.18 13.82 13.47
N TRP A 275 -10.01 14.30 13.01
CA TRP A 275 -8.78 14.28 13.81
C TRP A 275 -8.86 15.06 15.13
N PRO A 276 -9.45 16.28 15.18
CA PRO A 276 -9.62 17.00 16.45
C PRO A 276 -10.47 16.25 17.48
N ALA A 277 -11.38 15.37 17.05
CA ALA A 277 -12.25 14.60 17.95
C ALA A 277 -11.51 13.53 18.76
N LEU A 278 -10.26 13.20 18.39
CA LEU A 278 -9.44 12.21 19.10
C LEU A 278 -8.80 12.76 20.39
N GLY A 279 -8.75 14.09 20.55
CA GLY A 279 -8.04 14.74 21.65
C GLY A 279 -6.51 14.74 21.48
N ASP A 280 -5.80 15.08 22.55
CA ASP A 280 -4.33 15.06 22.59
C ASP A 280 -3.82 13.83 23.35
N ASP A 281 -3.43 12.82 22.57
CA ASP A 281 -2.92 11.53 23.05
C ASP A 281 -1.73 11.03 22.21
N GLY A 282 -1.22 11.87 21.31
CA GLY A 282 -0.17 11.52 20.35
C GLY A 282 -0.63 10.82 19.07
N LEU A 283 -1.89 10.42 18.89
CA LEU A 283 -2.34 9.75 17.65
C LEU A 283 -2.29 10.69 16.44
N VAL A 284 -2.71 11.95 16.62
CA VAL A 284 -2.63 12.96 15.55
C VAL A 284 -1.17 13.22 15.17
N ALA A 285 -0.29 13.36 16.17
CA ALA A 285 1.14 13.56 15.94
C ALA A 285 1.78 12.34 15.25
N GLY A 286 1.45 11.13 15.70
CA GLY A 286 1.94 9.88 15.13
C GLY A 286 1.49 9.67 13.69
N PHE A 287 0.24 10.01 13.36
CA PHE A 287 -0.23 9.97 11.97
C PHE A 287 0.47 11.01 11.10
N ARG A 288 0.67 12.24 11.60
CA ARG A 288 1.43 13.29 10.88
C ARG A 288 2.85 12.84 10.58
N GLU A 289 3.54 12.28 11.55
CA GLU A 289 4.89 11.74 11.39
C GLU A 289 4.91 10.59 10.36
N ALA A 290 3.96 9.65 10.45
CA ALA A 290 3.84 8.56 9.48
C ALA A 290 3.59 9.08 8.05
N LEU A 291 2.71 10.06 7.90
CA LEU A 291 2.43 10.71 6.61
C LEU A 291 3.67 11.43 6.07
N ASP A 292 4.35 12.20 6.91
CA ASP A 292 5.56 12.93 6.56
C ASP A 292 6.67 11.98 6.06
N THR A 293 7.03 11.01 6.89
CA THR A 293 8.09 10.05 6.58
C THR A 293 7.78 9.20 5.34
N THR A 294 6.51 8.93 5.05
CA THR A 294 6.09 8.28 3.79
C THR A 294 6.42 9.15 2.57
N TYR A 295 6.15 10.45 2.62
CA TYR A 295 6.50 11.36 1.52
C TYR A 295 8.02 11.51 1.36
N LEU A 296 8.77 11.54 2.47
CA LEU A 296 10.24 11.58 2.44
C LEU A 296 10.81 10.31 1.81
N ALA A 297 10.28 9.14 2.15
CA ALA A 297 10.69 7.88 1.53
C ALA A 297 10.39 7.87 0.01
N HIS A 298 9.20 8.30 -0.40
CA HIS A 298 8.86 8.40 -1.83
C HIS A 298 9.83 9.33 -2.58
N ARG A 299 10.17 10.47 -1.96
CA ARG A 299 11.16 11.40 -2.51
C ARG A 299 12.53 10.72 -2.65
N GLY A 300 13.00 10.03 -1.61
CA GLY A 300 14.27 9.32 -1.63
C GLY A 300 14.36 8.25 -2.72
N VAL A 301 13.28 7.49 -2.96
CA VAL A 301 13.21 6.51 -4.06
C VAL A 301 13.34 7.20 -5.42
N CYS A 302 12.68 8.34 -5.60
CA CYS A 302 12.81 9.13 -6.84
C CYS A 302 14.23 9.69 -7.02
N GLU A 303 14.82 10.27 -5.96
CA GLU A 303 16.19 10.79 -5.97
C GLU A 303 17.20 9.69 -6.32
N HIS A 304 17.04 8.49 -5.76
CA HIS A 304 17.89 7.32 -6.05
C HIS A 304 17.91 6.91 -7.53
N PHE A 305 16.76 6.95 -8.21
CA PHE A 305 16.65 6.51 -9.60
C PHE A 305 16.92 7.58 -10.65
N VAL A 306 16.56 8.83 -10.39
CA VAL A 306 16.63 9.90 -11.41
C VAL A 306 17.44 11.11 -10.97
N GLY A 307 17.91 11.15 -9.72
CA GLY A 307 18.61 12.30 -9.14
C GLY A 307 17.71 13.52 -8.92
N ASP A 308 18.27 14.57 -8.31
CA ASP A 308 17.50 15.75 -7.85
C ASP A 308 16.97 16.65 -8.99
N SER A 309 17.53 16.50 -10.18
CA SER A 309 17.36 17.45 -11.30
C SER A 309 16.59 16.87 -12.50
N SER A 310 16.19 15.60 -12.44
CA SER A 310 15.42 15.00 -13.54
C SER A 310 13.98 15.55 -13.59
N PRO A 311 13.48 15.91 -14.79
CA PRO A 311 12.11 16.37 -14.95
C PRO A 311 11.12 15.30 -14.48
N SER A 312 10.07 15.71 -13.79
CA SER A 312 8.95 14.81 -13.48
C SER A 312 8.39 14.18 -14.76
N LEU A 313 7.97 12.91 -14.73
CA LEU A 313 7.20 12.28 -15.81
C LEU A 313 5.89 13.05 -16.12
N LEU A 314 5.42 13.88 -15.18
CA LEU A 314 4.27 14.78 -15.29
C LEU A 314 4.61 16.16 -15.88
N ALA A 315 5.90 16.49 -16.04
CA ALA A 315 6.31 17.78 -16.54
C ALA A 315 5.87 17.94 -18.01
N ARG A 316 5.17 19.05 -18.33
CA ARG A 316 5.01 19.48 -19.73
C ARG A 316 6.39 19.68 -20.36
N ALA A 317 6.51 19.44 -21.67
CA ALA A 317 7.73 19.76 -22.42
C ALA A 317 8.13 21.23 -22.14
N GLY A 318 9.34 21.43 -21.61
CA GLY A 318 9.87 22.74 -21.20
C GLY A 318 9.71 23.13 -19.72
N SER A 319 9.04 22.32 -18.89
CA SER A 319 8.94 22.57 -17.44
C SER A 319 10.21 22.10 -16.70
N ARG A 320 10.79 22.99 -15.89
CA ARG A 320 11.96 22.73 -15.03
C ARG A 320 11.63 22.12 -13.65
N ARG A 321 10.37 21.77 -13.37
CA ARG A 321 10.01 21.16 -12.07
C ARG A 321 10.48 19.72 -12.00
N SER A 322 11.35 19.44 -11.03
CA SER A 322 11.80 18.08 -10.72
C SER A 322 10.67 17.25 -10.08
N ALA A 323 10.75 15.93 -10.20
CA ALA A 323 9.85 15.01 -9.49
C ALA A 323 9.86 15.28 -7.97
N VAL A 324 11.04 15.56 -7.42
CA VAL A 324 11.27 15.93 -6.03
C VAL A 324 10.48 17.18 -5.61
N GLY A 325 10.54 18.26 -6.40
CA GLY A 325 9.82 19.49 -6.07
C GLY A 325 8.30 19.33 -6.07
N VAL A 326 7.77 18.46 -6.93
CA VAL A 326 6.33 18.13 -6.97
C VAL A 326 5.92 17.34 -5.70
N LEU A 327 6.74 16.38 -5.27
CA LEU A 327 6.48 15.60 -4.05
C LEU A 327 6.52 16.47 -2.79
N SER A 328 7.47 17.40 -2.68
CA SER A 328 7.52 18.36 -1.56
C SER A 328 6.25 19.22 -1.47
N GLN A 329 5.73 19.69 -2.60
CA GLN A 329 4.48 20.44 -2.62
C GLN A 329 3.29 19.57 -2.18
N PHE A 330 3.23 18.29 -2.59
CA PHE A 330 2.16 17.40 -2.15
C PHE A 330 2.25 17.10 -0.66
N ARG A 331 3.46 16.84 -0.14
CA ARG A 331 3.71 16.66 1.29
C ARG A 331 3.15 17.83 2.11
N GLU A 332 3.51 19.07 1.76
CA GLU A 332 3.00 20.27 2.45
C GLU A 332 1.48 20.36 2.42
N LYS A 333 0.88 20.17 1.23
CA LYS A 333 -0.58 20.21 1.07
C LYS A 333 -1.28 19.15 1.90
N ARG A 334 -0.74 17.93 2.00
CA ARG A 334 -1.36 16.84 2.76
C ARG A 334 -1.14 16.97 4.26
N LEU A 335 0.03 17.43 4.70
CA LEU A 335 0.25 17.77 6.12
C LEU A 335 -0.63 18.93 6.59
N GLY A 336 -1.00 19.84 5.68
CA GLY A 336 -1.98 20.90 5.94
C GLY A 336 -3.43 20.42 6.12
N LEU A 337 -3.74 19.16 5.81
CA LEU A 337 -5.04 18.53 6.11
C LEU A 337 -5.14 18.02 7.55
N MET A 338 -4.01 17.94 8.25
CA MET A 338 -3.94 17.47 9.63
C MET A 338 -3.87 18.67 10.58
N PRO A 339 -4.45 18.58 11.80
CA PRO A 339 -4.22 19.58 12.85
C PRO A 339 -2.72 19.79 13.09
N PRO A 340 -2.24 20.99 13.42
CA PRO A 340 -0.83 21.20 13.73
C PRO A 340 -0.43 20.31 14.92
N SER A 341 0.79 19.77 14.88
CA SER A 341 1.41 19.19 16.07
C SER A 341 1.83 20.35 16.96
N ASP A 342 1.38 20.38 18.22
CA ASP A 342 1.94 21.32 19.19
C ASP A 342 3.42 21.01 19.34
N GLU A 343 4.27 21.83 18.71
CA GLU A 343 5.68 21.89 19.02
C GLU A 343 5.79 22.36 20.47
N ARG A 344 5.88 21.41 21.40
CA ARG A 344 6.38 21.72 22.74
C ARG A 344 7.78 22.30 22.52
N HIS A 345 7.87 23.62 22.60
CA HIS A 345 9.11 24.32 22.82
C HIS A 345 9.66 23.80 24.16
N GLY A 346 10.55 22.81 24.07
CA GLY A 346 11.46 22.45 25.16
C GLY A 346 12.56 23.48 25.26
#